data_AF-L9VKS9-F1
#
_entry.id   AF-L9VKS9-F1
#
_cell.length_a   1.000
_cell.length_b   1.000
_cell.length_c   1.000
_cell.angle_alpha   90.00
_cell.angle_beta   90.00
_cell.angle_gamma   90.00
#
_symmetry.space_group_name_H-M   'P 1'
#
loop_
_entity.id
_entity.type
_entity.pdbx_description
1 polymer ?
#
loop_
_entity_poly.entity_id
_entity_poly.type
_entity_poly.pdbx_seq_one_letter_code
_entity_poly.pdbx_strand_id
1 'polypeptide(L)'
;MFRKLLSLYIGSRWRSFCGIDRDEFTELAIETLDELEYDYTHEVTETTSGEKYMLTAGDEKVEIAIKAPEQFTIQVVTAKANPGVGYALKFFSTKEMREEMTSNACVVDIQDVTKTTRPRIAQFMQRVIEQSDHPPWKVTHHVGFRLAFLLRWKIRILWKYWLGVDHDPATDAA
;
A
#
# COMPACT_ATOMS: atom_id res chain seq x y z
N MET A 1 -7.59 22.69 -0.44
CA MET A 1 -8.11 22.35 -1.78
C MET A 1 -7.52 21.04 -2.31
N PHE A 2 -6.19 20.86 -2.33
CA PHE A 2 -5.51 19.65 -2.79
C PHE A 2 -5.97 18.34 -2.11
N ARG A 3 -6.18 18.33 -0.78
CA ARG A 3 -6.64 17.15 -0.03
C ARG A 3 -8.06 16.69 -0.38
N LYS A 4 -9.00 17.62 -0.61
CA LYS A 4 -10.36 17.31 -1.07
C LYS A 4 -10.34 16.65 -2.46
N LEU A 5 -9.48 17.14 -3.35
CA LEU A 5 -9.27 16.51 -4.66
C LEU A 5 -8.65 15.11 -4.53
N LEU A 6 -7.67 14.94 -3.63
CA LEU A 6 -7.09 13.63 -3.39
C LEU A 6 -8.08 12.64 -2.80
N SER A 7 -8.94 13.08 -1.88
CA SER A 7 -9.99 12.24 -1.30
C SER A 7 -11.04 11.78 -2.30
N LEU A 8 -11.30 12.59 -3.33
CA LEU A 8 -12.16 12.20 -4.46
C LEU A 8 -11.43 11.22 -5.38
N TYR A 9 -10.12 11.41 -5.57
CA TYR A 9 -9.29 10.53 -6.40
C TYR A 9 -9.08 9.13 -5.79
N ILE A 10 -9.01 9.02 -4.46
CA ILE A 10 -8.89 7.74 -3.75
C ILE A 10 -10.18 6.91 -3.86
N GLY A 11 -11.35 7.54 -4.05
CA GLY A 11 -12.61 6.80 -4.20
C GLY A 11 -12.83 5.79 -3.05
N SER A 12 -13.25 4.57 -3.41
CA SER A 12 -13.41 3.43 -2.50
C SER A 12 -12.16 2.56 -2.33
N ARG A 13 -11.04 2.88 -3.00
CA ARG A 13 -9.85 2.03 -3.03
C ARG A 13 -8.57 2.85 -3.09
N TRP A 14 -7.72 2.69 -2.08
CA TRP A 14 -6.39 3.30 -2.07
C TRP A 14 -5.33 2.28 -2.47
N ARG A 15 -4.42 2.64 -3.36
CA ARG A 15 -3.31 1.77 -3.76
C ARG A 15 -2.03 2.56 -3.94
N SER A 16 -0.93 2.07 -3.38
CA SER A 16 0.39 2.67 -3.55
C SER A 16 1.51 1.63 -3.48
N PHE A 17 2.65 1.97 -4.08
CA PHE A 17 3.88 1.23 -3.83
C PHE A 17 4.40 1.52 -2.42
N CYS A 18 5.00 0.50 -1.81
CA CYS A 18 5.72 0.56 -0.56
C CYS A 18 7.17 0.16 -0.82
N GLY A 19 8.12 0.90 -0.23
CA GLY A 19 9.55 0.58 -0.28
C GLY A 19 9.99 -0.43 0.78
N ILE A 20 9.03 -1.07 1.45
CA ILE A 20 9.20 -2.18 2.39
C ILE A 20 8.83 -3.46 1.62
N ASP A 21 9.49 -4.58 1.93
CA ASP A 21 9.15 -5.85 1.31
C ASP A 21 7.75 -6.34 1.76
N ARG A 22 7.23 -7.38 1.08
CA ARG A 22 5.87 -7.87 1.35
C ARG A 22 5.77 -8.44 2.76
N ASP A 23 6.72 -9.26 3.16
CA ASP A 23 6.66 -10.03 4.40
C ASP A 23 6.93 -9.09 5.58
N GLU A 24 7.93 -8.21 5.48
CA GLU A 24 8.19 -7.16 6.47
C GLU A 24 6.99 -6.22 6.64
N PHE A 25 6.35 -5.81 5.53
CA PHE A 25 5.13 -4.98 5.62
C PHE A 25 3.96 -5.74 6.26
N THR A 26 3.80 -7.03 5.94
CA THR A 26 2.74 -7.86 6.51
C THR A 26 2.93 -8.06 8.01
N GLU A 27 4.15 -8.34 8.46
CA GLU A 27 4.49 -8.43 9.89
C GLU A 27 4.16 -7.11 10.60
N LEU A 28 4.64 -6.00 10.05
CA LEU A 28 4.36 -4.66 10.58
C LEU A 28 2.86 -4.34 10.64
N ALA A 29 2.11 -4.74 9.61
CA ALA A 29 0.66 -4.55 9.56
C ALA A 29 -0.05 -5.37 10.64
N ILE A 30 0.36 -6.62 10.84
CA ILE A 30 -0.17 -7.50 11.89
C ILE A 30 0.12 -6.92 13.28
N GLU A 31 1.36 -6.53 13.55
CA GLU A 31 1.75 -5.91 14.82
C GLU A 31 0.97 -4.62 15.09
N THR A 32 0.79 -3.79 14.07
CA THR A 32 -0.05 -2.58 14.18
C THR A 32 -1.51 -2.92 14.48
N LEU A 33 -2.09 -3.92 13.81
CA LEU A 33 -3.49 -4.31 14.04
C LEU A 33 -3.70 -4.87 15.44
N ASP A 34 -2.75 -5.67 15.94
CA ASP A 34 -2.75 -6.20 17.30
C ASP A 34 -2.66 -5.07 18.33
N GLU A 35 -1.77 -4.09 18.13
CA GLU A 35 -1.65 -2.92 19.03
C GLU A 35 -2.91 -2.06 19.06
N LEU A 36 -3.58 -1.92 17.90
CA LEU A 36 -4.83 -1.18 17.77
C LEU A 36 -6.07 -1.97 18.22
N GLU A 37 -5.90 -3.23 18.66
CA GLU A 37 -6.96 -4.15 19.07
C GLU A 37 -8.02 -4.37 17.97
N TYR A 38 -7.61 -4.40 16.70
CA TYR A 38 -8.53 -4.69 15.58
C TYR A 38 -8.77 -6.20 15.48
N ASP A 39 -10.00 -6.61 15.17
CA ASP A 39 -10.30 -8.00 14.83
C ASP A 39 -10.04 -8.20 13.33
N TYR A 40 -9.19 -9.16 12.98
CA TYR A 40 -8.84 -9.44 11.59
C TYR A 40 -8.60 -10.93 11.34
N THR A 41 -8.68 -11.31 10.07
CA THR A 41 -8.17 -12.57 9.55
C THR A 41 -7.13 -12.27 8.48
N HIS A 42 -6.08 -13.09 8.39
CA HIS A 42 -5.10 -12.98 7.33
C HIS A 42 -4.94 -14.32 6.61
N GLU A 43 -4.82 -14.27 5.29
CA GLU A 43 -4.62 -15.44 4.45
C GLU A 43 -3.59 -15.13 3.35
N VAL A 44 -2.79 -16.13 2.99
CA VAL A 44 -1.92 -16.08 1.82
C VAL A 44 -2.62 -16.82 0.69
N THR A 45 -2.86 -16.13 -0.42
CA THR A 45 -3.55 -16.69 -1.58
C THR A 45 -2.76 -16.45 -2.86
N GLU A 46 -2.98 -17.27 -3.87
CA GLU A 46 -2.39 -17.04 -5.19
C GLU A 46 -3.02 -15.82 -5.86
N THR A 47 -2.21 -15.01 -6.54
CA THR A 47 -2.74 -13.90 -7.34
C THR A 47 -3.38 -14.43 -8.60
N THR A 48 -4.58 -13.93 -8.92
CA THR A 48 -5.25 -14.26 -10.18
C THR A 48 -4.49 -13.68 -11.37
N SER A 49 -4.67 -14.24 -12.57
CA SER A 49 -4.06 -13.71 -13.81
C SER A 49 -4.39 -12.23 -14.06
N GLY A 50 -5.60 -11.79 -13.65
CA GLY A 50 -6.00 -10.38 -13.70
C GLY A 50 -5.24 -9.51 -12.71
N GLU A 51 -5.02 -10.00 -11.49
CA GLU A 51 -4.21 -9.31 -10.47
C GLU A 51 -2.74 -9.25 -10.85
N LYS A 52 -2.17 -10.34 -11.38
CA LYS A 52 -0.81 -10.36 -11.94
C LYS A 52 -0.63 -9.28 -13.01
N TYR A 53 -1.62 -9.09 -13.89
CA TYR A 53 -1.59 -8.08 -14.94
C TYR A 53 -1.85 -6.65 -14.43
N MET A 54 -2.87 -6.46 -13.58
CA MET A 54 -3.31 -5.12 -13.12
C MET A 54 -2.48 -4.57 -11.95
N LEU A 55 -2.14 -5.44 -11.00
CA LEU A 55 -1.36 -5.09 -9.81
C LEU A 55 0.13 -5.22 -10.05
N THR A 56 0.50 -5.85 -11.17
CA THR A 56 1.91 -6.16 -11.43
C THR A 56 2.46 -7.01 -10.28
N ALA A 57 1.62 -7.90 -9.76
CA ALA A 57 1.82 -8.61 -8.52
C ALA A 57 2.73 -9.83 -8.67
N GLY A 58 3.38 -10.20 -7.57
CA GLY A 58 3.95 -11.52 -7.35
C GLY A 58 2.92 -12.63 -7.48
N ASP A 59 3.37 -13.88 -7.44
CA ASP A 59 2.50 -15.04 -7.61
C ASP A 59 1.55 -15.26 -6.43
N GLU A 60 1.83 -14.60 -5.32
CA GLU A 60 1.09 -14.67 -4.07
C GLU A 60 0.71 -13.26 -3.58
N LYS A 61 -0.42 -13.18 -2.89
CA LYS A 61 -0.87 -12.02 -2.14
C LYS A 61 -1.15 -12.40 -0.70
N VAL A 62 -0.86 -11.49 0.21
CA VAL A 62 -1.40 -11.52 1.56
C VAL A 62 -2.68 -10.70 1.54
N GLU A 63 -3.77 -11.27 2.02
CA GLU A 63 -5.04 -10.58 2.24
C GLU A 63 -5.32 -10.53 3.74
N ILE A 64 -5.51 -9.33 4.28
CA ILE A 64 -5.86 -9.08 5.67
C ILE A 64 -7.25 -8.44 5.67
N ALA A 65 -8.24 -9.18 6.14
CA ALA A 65 -9.62 -8.72 6.23
C ALA A 65 -9.91 -8.28 7.67
N ILE A 66 -10.08 -6.97 7.87
CA ILE A 66 -10.43 -6.39 9.16
C ILE A 66 -11.95 -6.48 9.32
N LYS A 67 -12.39 -7.06 10.44
CA LYS A 67 -13.80 -7.28 10.78
C LYS A 67 -14.35 -6.24 11.75
N ALA A 68 -13.52 -5.76 12.68
CA ALA A 68 -13.85 -4.72 13.65
C ALA A 68 -12.62 -3.84 13.92
N PRO A 69 -12.79 -2.54 14.28
CA PRO A 69 -14.06 -1.84 14.57
C PRO A 69 -14.88 -1.48 13.32
N GLU A 70 -14.26 -1.47 12.15
CA GLU A 70 -14.91 -1.17 10.87
C GLU A 70 -14.35 -2.11 9.81
N GLN A 71 -15.19 -2.56 8.87
CA GLN A 71 -14.78 -3.54 7.86
C GLN A 71 -14.00 -2.89 6.72
N PHE A 72 -12.78 -3.37 6.50
CA PHE A 72 -11.97 -3.03 5.32
C PHE A 72 -10.94 -4.13 5.05
N THR A 73 -10.40 -4.16 3.83
CA THR A 73 -9.45 -5.19 3.41
C THR A 73 -8.13 -4.55 3.00
N ILE A 74 -7.02 -5.13 3.46
CA ILE A 74 -5.66 -4.80 3.03
C ILE A 74 -5.14 -5.97 2.19
N GLN A 75 -4.66 -5.69 0.99
CA GLN A 75 -3.94 -6.63 0.15
C GLN A 75 -2.50 -6.16 -0.01
N VAL A 76 -1.57 -7.08 0.18
CA VAL A 76 -0.13 -6.83 0.05
C VAL A 76 0.43 -7.83 -0.95
N VAL A 77 1.06 -7.31 -2.00
CA VAL A 77 1.68 -8.14 -3.06
C VAL A 77 3.09 -7.68 -3.33
N THR A 78 3.99 -8.61 -3.61
CA THR A 78 5.33 -8.25 -4.12
C THR A 78 5.18 -7.50 -5.43
N ALA A 79 5.90 -6.40 -5.60
CA ALA A 79 5.92 -5.66 -6.86
C ALA A 79 6.78 -6.42 -7.88
N LYS A 80 6.18 -6.96 -8.94
CA LYS A 80 6.86 -7.57 -10.09
C LYS A 80 6.71 -6.71 -11.35
N ALA A 81 7.48 -5.63 -11.47
CA ALA A 81 7.71 -4.85 -12.69
C ALA A 81 6.59 -3.98 -13.31
N ASN A 82 6.30 -2.83 -12.69
CA ASN A 82 5.96 -1.53 -13.29
C ASN A 82 4.88 -1.43 -14.42
N PRO A 83 3.65 -0.91 -14.15
CA PRO A 83 2.64 -0.64 -15.19
C PRO A 83 2.99 0.53 -16.14
N GLY A 84 3.83 1.48 -15.72
CA GLY A 84 4.17 2.66 -16.55
C GLY A 84 5.46 2.50 -17.37
N VAL A 85 6.39 1.70 -16.88
CA VAL A 85 7.69 1.48 -17.54
C VAL A 85 7.64 0.32 -18.56
N GLY A 86 6.59 -0.49 -18.48
CA GLY A 86 6.36 -1.65 -19.33
C GLY A 86 6.23 -1.36 -20.82
N TYR A 87 6.12 -0.12 -21.30
CA TYR A 87 6.10 0.15 -22.75
C TYR A 87 7.47 0.56 -23.32
N ALA A 88 8.24 1.39 -22.61
CA ALA A 88 9.52 1.88 -23.11
C ALA A 88 10.69 0.91 -22.85
N LEU A 89 10.70 0.23 -21.70
CA LEU A 89 11.79 -0.68 -21.31
C LEU A 89 11.54 -2.15 -21.69
N LYS A 90 10.35 -2.46 -22.24
CA LYS A 90 10.01 -3.82 -22.71
C LYS A 90 10.94 -4.32 -23.81
N PHE A 91 11.47 -3.40 -24.61
CA PHE A 91 12.38 -3.69 -25.73
C PHE A 91 13.85 -3.87 -25.31
N PHE A 92 14.22 -3.48 -24.09
CA PHE A 92 15.62 -3.43 -23.65
C PHE A 92 15.93 -4.23 -22.37
N SER A 93 14.94 -4.91 -21.78
CA SER A 93 15.12 -5.60 -20.49
C SER A 93 14.48 -6.99 -20.50
N THR A 94 15.22 -8.00 -20.02
CA THR A 94 14.74 -9.38 -19.79
C THR A 94 13.72 -9.43 -18.65
N LYS A 95 12.98 -10.55 -18.53
CA LYS A 95 12.01 -10.78 -17.45
C LYS A 95 12.69 -10.76 -16.07
N GLU A 96 13.88 -11.34 -15.96
CA GLU A 96 14.74 -11.30 -14.76
C GLU A 96 15.10 -9.88 -14.34
N MET A 97 15.61 -9.04 -15.26
CA MET A 97 15.93 -7.63 -14.96
C MET A 97 14.71 -6.85 -14.46
N ARG A 98 13.50 -7.21 -14.92
CA ARG A 98 12.26 -6.55 -14.52
C ARG A 98 11.84 -6.92 -13.09
N GLU A 99 12.02 -8.17 -12.70
CA GLU A 99 11.78 -8.64 -11.34
C GLU A 99 12.82 -8.06 -10.36
N GLU A 100 14.07 -7.94 -10.79
CA GLU A 100 15.17 -7.34 -10.01
C GLU A 100 14.99 -5.82 -9.80
N MET A 101 14.39 -5.12 -10.77
CA MET A 101 14.18 -3.65 -10.72
C MET A 101 13.22 -3.17 -9.62
N THR A 102 12.33 -4.04 -9.13
CA THR A 102 11.38 -3.78 -8.03
C THR A 102 11.53 -4.78 -6.87
N SER A 103 12.63 -5.54 -6.84
CA SER A 103 12.97 -6.46 -5.76
C SER A 103 12.89 -5.75 -4.40
N ASN A 104 12.23 -6.40 -3.44
CA ASN A 104 11.99 -5.92 -2.07
C ASN A 104 11.05 -4.70 -1.94
N ALA A 105 10.26 -4.39 -2.97
CA ALA A 105 9.12 -3.49 -2.84
C ALA A 105 7.81 -4.28 -2.90
N CYS A 106 6.79 -3.81 -2.19
CA CYS A 106 5.43 -4.32 -2.33
C CYS A 106 4.46 -3.26 -2.84
N VAL A 107 3.27 -3.70 -3.24
CA VAL A 107 2.11 -2.85 -3.49
C VAL A 107 1.13 -3.11 -2.35
N VAL A 108 0.72 -2.03 -1.70
CA VAL A 108 -0.32 -2.05 -0.66
C VAL A 108 -1.59 -1.51 -1.28
N ASP A 109 -2.67 -2.26 -1.11
CA ASP A 109 -3.98 -1.97 -1.65
C ASP A 109 -5.03 -2.10 -0.55
N ILE A 110 -5.71 -1.00 -0.25
CA ILE A 110 -6.73 -0.93 0.78
C ILE A 110 -8.06 -0.70 0.10
N GLN A 111 -8.97 -1.65 0.31
CA GLN A 111 -10.33 -1.63 -0.22
C GLN A 111 -11.30 -1.09 0.84
N ASP A 112 -12.53 -0.80 0.40
CA ASP A 112 -13.61 -0.31 1.27
C ASP A 112 -13.29 1.02 1.97
N VAL A 113 -12.59 1.92 1.27
CA VAL A 113 -12.29 3.27 1.75
C VAL A 113 -13.55 4.13 1.69
N THR A 114 -14.30 4.20 2.77
CA THR A 114 -15.52 5.00 2.90
C THR A 114 -15.28 6.21 3.80
N LYS A 115 -16.33 6.96 4.15
CA LYS A 115 -16.22 8.02 5.17
C LYS A 115 -16.05 7.45 6.58
N THR A 116 -16.59 6.26 6.85
CA THR A 116 -16.59 5.63 8.19
C THR A 116 -15.30 4.85 8.45
N THR A 117 -14.80 4.12 7.45
CA THR A 117 -13.55 3.34 7.59
C THR A 117 -12.31 4.23 7.54
N ARG A 118 -12.39 5.39 6.88
CA ARG A 118 -11.22 6.26 6.61
C ARG A 118 -10.46 6.74 7.86
N PRO A 119 -11.09 7.16 8.97
CA PRO A 119 -10.36 7.46 10.20
C PRO A 119 -9.61 6.25 10.78
N ARG A 120 -10.22 5.06 10.73
CA ARG A 120 -9.62 3.80 11.20
C ARG A 120 -8.46 3.34 10.32
N ILE A 121 -8.62 3.47 9.01
CA ILE A 121 -7.53 3.24 8.04
C ILE A 121 -6.42 4.28 8.25
N ALA A 122 -6.74 5.55 8.52
CA ALA A 122 -5.73 6.56 8.78
C ALA A 122 -4.94 6.26 10.05
N GLN A 123 -5.60 5.84 11.14
CA GLN A 123 -4.96 5.42 12.38
C GLN A 123 -3.99 4.25 12.14
N PHE A 124 -4.45 3.19 11.46
CA PHE A 124 -3.62 2.06 11.03
C PHE A 124 -2.41 2.53 10.20
N MET A 125 -2.64 3.31 9.16
CA MET A 125 -1.57 3.77 8.26
C MET A 125 -0.56 4.68 8.95
N GLN A 126 -1.01 5.53 9.88
CA GLN A 126 -0.11 6.37 10.69
C GLN A 126 0.78 5.51 11.57
N ARG A 127 0.20 4.52 12.27
CA ARG A 127 0.97 3.64 13.15
C ARG A 127 1.98 2.79 12.38
N VAL A 128 1.60 2.23 11.23
CA VAL A 128 2.53 1.57 10.30
C VAL A 128 3.69 2.49 9.91
N ILE A 129 3.41 3.74 9.54
CA ILE A 129 4.46 4.71 9.17
C ILE A 129 5.40 5.00 10.35
N GLU A 130 4.87 5.08 11.57
CA GLU A 130 5.64 5.36 12.79
C GLU A 130 6.53 4.20 13.22
N GLN A 131 6.04 2.97 13.10
CA GLN A 131 6.77 1.75 13.44
C GLN A 131 7.76 1.33 12.34
N SER A 132 7.60 1.83 11.11
CA SER A 132 8.53 1.53 10.02
C SER A 132 9.92 2.13 10.27
N ASP A 133 10.97 1.33 10.17
CA ASP A 133 12.38 1.79 10.26
C ASP A 133 12.71 2.91 9.27
N HIS A 134 12.03 2.92 8.13
CA HIS A 134 12.12 3.99 7.16
C HIS A 134 10.77 4.32 6.54
N PRO A 135 10.58 5.56 6.02
CA PRO A 135 9.29 5.94 5.46
C PRO A 135 8.84 5.02 4.31
N PRO A 136 7.61 4.45 4.35
CA PRO A 136 7.11 3.52 3.33
C PRO A 136 7.14 4.05 1.89
N TRP A 137 7.11 5.38 1.70
CA TRP A 137 7.19 6.01 0.38
C TRP A 137 8.62 6.15 -0.18
N LYS A 138 9.66 5.72 0.55
CA LYS A 138 11.07 5.86 0.16
C LYS A 138 11.53 4.73 -0.78
N VAL A 139 10.95 4.70 -1.97
CA VAL A 139 11.23 3.68 -3.01
C VAL A 139 12.53 3.91 -3.81
N THR A 140 13.36 4.88 -3.43
CA THR A 140 14.55 5.29 -4.22
C THR A 140 15.66 4.24 -4.28
N HIS A 141 15.63 3.25 -3.39
CA HIS A 141 16.60 2.18 -3.31
C HIS A 141 16.46 1.17 -4.47
N HIS A 142 15.29 1.16 -5.14
CA HIS A 142 15.02 0.28 -6.27
C HIS A 142 15.33 0.94 -7.61
N VAL A 143 16.01 0.22 -8.50
CA VAL A 143 16.48 0.71 -9.81
C VAL A 143 15.32 1.25 -10.65
N GLY A 144 14.16 0.58 -10.63
CA GLY A 144 12.97 0.98 -11.39
C GLY A 144 12.37 2.33 -10.97
N PHE A 145 12.64 2.79 -9.75
CA PHE A 145 12.09 4.04 -9.20
C PHE A 145 13.09 5.20 -9.17
N ARG A 146 14.40 4.94 -9.28
CA ARG A 146 15.44 5.99 -9.31
C ARG A 146 15.14 7.07 -10.34
N LEU A 147 14.79 6.66 -11.56
CA LEU A 147 14.52 7.57 -12.68
C LEU A 147 13.04 8.01 -12.78
N ALA A 148 12.11 7.34 -12.06
CA ALA A 148 10.68 7.59 -12.14
C ALA A 148 10.23 8.72 -11.19
N PHE A 149 10.71 9.96 -11.39
CA PHE A 149 10.45 11.09 -10.49
C PHE A 149 8.96 11.36 -10.23
N LEU A 150 8.13 11.40 -11.27
CA LEU A 150 6.68 11.62 -11.15
C LEU A 150 5.99 10.52 -10.33
N LEU A 151 6.42 9.27 -10.52
CA LEU A 151 5.88 8.14 -9.79
C LEU A 151 6.26 8.21 -8.30
N ARG A 152 7.52 8.56 -7.98
CA ARG A 152 7.98 8.80 -6.60
C ARG A 152 7.18 9.91 -5.92
N TRP A 153 6.96 11.00 -6.65
CA TRP A 153 6.15 12.12 -6.17
C TRP A 153 4.70 11.68 -5.89
N LYS A 154 4.09 10.91 -6.80
CA LYS A 154 2.75 10.33 -6.61
C LYS A 154 2.68 9.43 -5.38
N ILE A 155 3.62 8.49 -5.22
CA ILE A 155 3.70 7.58 -4.07
C ILE A 155 3.77 8.37 -2.77
N ARG A 156 4.67 9.36 -2.70
CA ARG A 156 4.82 10.22 -1.52
C ARG A 156 3.53 10.97 -1.18
N ILE A 157 2.81 11.50 -2.16
CA ILE A 157 1.52 12.15 -1.92
C ILE A 157 0.48 11.16 -1.38
N LEU A 158 0.38 9.97 -1.99
CA LEU A 158 -0.60 8.96 -1.60
C LEU A 158 -0.39 8.46 -0.17
N TRP A 159 0.84 8.31 0.28
CA TRP A 159 1.14 7.96 1.67
C TRP A 159 0.89 9.13 2.63
N LYS A 160 1.34 10.33 2.27
CA LYS A 160 1.12 11.54 3.09
C LYS A 160 -0.34 11.95 3.23
N TYR A 161 -1.21 11.45 2.37
CA TYR A 161 -2.65 11.63 2.50
C TYR A 161 -3.13 11.20 3.90
N TRP A 162 -2.71 10.03 4.37
CA TRP A 162 -3.16 9.44 5.63
C TRP A 162 -2.68 10.20 6.87
N LEU A 163 -1.51 10.85 6.79
CA LEU A 163 -0.98 11.70 7.86
C LEU A 163 -1.79 13.00 8.08
N GLY A 164 -2.63 13.37 7.11
CA GLY A 164 -3.44 14.59 7.16
C GLY A 164 -4.94 14.32 7.25
N VAL A 165 -5.33 13.06 7.48
CA VAL A 165 -6.69 12.70 7.88
C VAL A 165 -6.74 12.87 9.39
N ASP A 166 -7.50 13.88 9.83
CA ASP A 166 -7.64 14.16 11.25
C ASP A 166 -8.16 12.92 11.96
N HIS A 167 -7.46 12.51 13.01
CA HIS A 167 -7.99 11.61 14.00
C HIS A 167 -9.10 12.41 14.69
N ASP A 168 -10.34 11.91 14.68
CA ASP A 168 -11.37 12.49 15.52
C ASP A 168 -11.41 11.67 16.81
N PRO A 169 -10.64 12.03 17.86
CA PRO A 169 -10.73 11.39 19.15
C PRO A 169 -12.04 11.72 19.88
N ALA A 170 -12.93 12.56 19.31
CA ALA A 170 -14.17 12.98 19.96
C ALA A 170 -15.30 11.92 19.98
N THR A 171 -14.99 10.65 19.70
CA THR A 171 -15.86 9.51 20.07
C THR A 171 -15.31 8.72 21.28
N ASP A 172 -14.11 9.05 21.77
CA ASP A 172 -13.49 8.43 22.96
C ASP A 172 -13.66 9.26 24.24
N ALA A 173 -14.48 10.31 24.21
CA ALA A 173 -14.97 10.99 25.40
C ALA A 173 -16.46 11.31 25.23
N ALA A 174 -17.26 10.72 26.12
CA ALA A 174 -18.60 11.17 26.47
C ALA A 174 -18.65 12.67 26.82
#